data_AF-A0A1G1EBY9-F1
#
_entry.id   AF-A0A1G1EBY9-F1
#
_cell.length_a   1.000
_cell.length_b   1.000
_cell.length_c   1.000
_cell.angle_alpha   90.00
_cell.angle_beta   90.00
_cell.angle_gamma   90.00
#
_symmetry.space_group_name_H-M   'P 1'
#
loop_
_entity.id
_entity.type
_entity.pdbx_description
1 polymer ?
#
loop_
_entity_poly.entity_id
_entity_poly.type
_entity_poly.pdbx_seq_one_letter_code
_entity_poly.pdbx_strand_id
1 'polypeptide(L)'
;MFPDAVTVRGRRHIDELSRLSGSGIAGAILFLIQWPFSEFFMPEHHTDLEFSNTLCRAKEKIKIFPLSLSWNRDFSINLSQVRILDIPWSIIEKEAKDRGSYLLLLRLPEETTADVGSLGKVHFRSGYYIYIGSAKKNLSKRIERHKRLRKKLFWHIDHLREIADFHVALPIRTQDALECEIAAAIKKVAEWEITRFGSSDCSCDSHLFGTLNDPLASPHFHSILQFYRMERLLKDL
;
A
#
# COMPACT_ATOMS: atom_id res chain seq x y z
N MET A 1 11.92 1.42 0.98
CA MET A 1 11.19 0.59 1.98
C MET A 1 11.47 -0.88 1.72
N PHE A 2 11.29 -1.76 2.70
CA PHE A 2 11.38 -3.22 2.53
C PHE A 2 10.33 -3.92 3.41
N PRO A 3 9.63 -4.95 2.94
CA PRO A 3 9.83 -5.65 1.67
C PRO A 3 9.02 -5.08 0.50
N ASP A 4 9.31 -5.51 -0.71
CA ASP A 4 8.53 -5.25 -1.93
C ASP A 4 7.31 -6.18 -2.09
N ALA A 5 7.30 -7.30 -1.38
CA ALA A 5 6.19 -8.25 -1.27
C ALA A 5 6.12 -8.87 0.14
N VAL A 6 4.99 -9.49 0.49
CA VAL A 6 4.85 -10.18 1.78
C VAL A 6 5.94 -11.24 1.96
N THR A 7 6.68 -11.19 3.09
CA THR A 7 7.83 -12.04 3.36
C THR A 7 7.71 -12.80 4.69
N VAL A 8 7.18 -14.02 4.61
CA VAL A 8 7.16 -14.94 5.76
C VAL A 8 8.59 -15.30 6.21
N ARG A 9 9.52 -15.44 5.26
CA ARG A 9 10.92 -15.76 5.54
C ARG A 9 11.61 -14.65 6.34
N GLY A 10 11.44 -13.39 5.92
CA GLY A 10 12.02 -12.26 6.62
C GLY A 10 11.55 -12.18 8.07
N ARG A 11 10.25 -12.40 8.32
CA ARG A 11 9.69 -12.45 9.68
C ARG A 11 10.33 -13.55 10.53
N ARG A 12 10.40 -14.77 10.01
CA ARG A 12 11.01 -15.91 10.71
C ARG A 12 12.45 -15.63 11.13
N HIS A 13 13.24 -14.99 10.26
CA HIS A 13 14.63 -14.63 10.59
C HIS A 13 14.70 -13.58 11.72
N ILE A 14 13.83 -12.56 11.70
CA ILE A 14 13.78 -11.55 12.78
C ILE A 14 13.40 -12.21 14.11
N ASP A 15 12.39 -13.08 14.12
CA ASP A 15 11.94 -13.78 15.32
C ASP A 15 13.04 -14.68 15.89
N GLU A 16 13.76 -15.39 15.02
CA GLU A 16 14.88 -16.25 15.42
C GLU A 16 16.03 -15.45 16.03
N LEU A 17 16.46 -14.35 15.39
CA LEU A 17 17.48 -13.45 15.92
C LEU A 17 17.07 -12.85 17.26
N SER A 18 15.80 -12.48 17.40
CA SER A 18 15.24 -11.95 18.65
C SER A 18 15.26 -12.99 19.77
N ARG A 19 15.00 -14.26 19.45
CA ARG A 19 15.06 -15.38 20.41
C ARG A 19 16.50 -15.64 20.87
N LEU A 20 17.46 -15.65 19.94
CA LEU A 20 18.88 -15.86 20.25
C LEU A 20 19.43 -14.74 21.14
N SER A 21 19.01 -13.49 20.91
CA SER A 21 19.32 -12.35 21.78
C SER A 21 18.82 -12.55 23.21
N GLY A 22 17.62 -13.11 23.39
CA GLY A 22 17.09 -13.49 24.71
C GLY A 22 17.92 -14.56 25.43
N SER A 23 18.71 -15.36 24.70
CA SER A 23 19.66 -16.33 25.27
C SER A 23 21.10 -15.79 25.43
N GLY A 24 21.29 -14.47 25.28
CA GLY A 24 22.60 -13.81 25.44
C GLY A 24 23.46 -13.75 24.16
N ILE A 25 22.94 -14.20 23.02
CA ILE A 25 23.67 -14.15 21.73
C ILE A 25 23.27 -12.87 20.98
N ALA A 26 24.22 -11.95 20.79
CA ALA A 26 23.94 -10.71 20.05
C ALA A 26 23.45 -11.00 18.62
N GLY A 27 22.29 -10.45 18.27
CA GLY A 27 21.71 -10.52 16.93
C GLY A 27 21.78 -9.18 16.20
N ALA A 28 21.97 -9.21 14.89
CA ALA A 28 21.91 -8.02 14.05
C ALA A 28 21.30 -8.33 12.68
N ILE A 29 20.68 -7.31 12.07
CA ILE A 29 20.17 -7.33 10.70
C ILE A 29 20.83 -6.20 9.92
N LEU A 30 21.31 -6.54 8.74
CA LEU A 30 21.87 -5.61 7.77
C LEU A 30 20.94 -5.51 6.57
N PHE A 31 20.35 -4.34 6.33
CA PHE A 31 19.62 -4.05 5.09
C PHE A 31 20.57 -3.35 4.12
N LEU A 32 20.75 -3.91 2.92
CA LEU A 32 21.55 -3.30 1.87
C LEU A 32 20.63 -2.55 0.90
N ILE A 33 20.68 -1.22 0.96
CA ILE A 33 19.84 -0.31 0.19
C ILE A 33 20.67 0.19 -0.98
N GLN A 34 20.38 -0.34 -2.17
CA GLN A 34 21.15 -0.06 -3.38
C GLN A 34 20.68 1.24 -4.07
N TRP A 35 20.39 2.27 -3.28
CA TRP A 35 19.91 3.58 -3.74
C TRP A 35 20.56 4.69 -2.89
N PRO A 36 21.61 5.36 -3.40
CA PRO A 36 22.41 6.30 -2.59
C PRO A 36 21.65 7.54 -2.14
N PHE A 37 20.56 7.89 -2.83
CA PHE A 37 19.72 9.04 -2.52
C PHE A 37 18.67 8.75 -1.43
N SER A 38 18.61 7.53 -0.87
CA SER A 38 17.74 7.24 0.26
C SER A 38 18.16 8.02 1.50
N GLU A 39 17.23 8.76 2.08
CA GLU A 39 17.45 9.49 3.34
C GLU A 39 17.15 8.64 4.56
N PHE A 40 16.08 7.85 4.50
CA PHE A 40 15.59 7.03 5.60
C PHE A 40 15.32 5.60 5.14
N PHE A 41 15.35 4.67 6.10
CA PHE A 41 14.82 3.32 5.91
C PHE A 41 13.54 3.14 6.71
N MET A 42 12.51 2.61 6.05
CA MET A 42 11.27 2.20 6.71
C MET A 42 10.89 0.79 6.24
N PRO A 43 10.36 -0.05 7.15
CA PRO A 43 9.74 -1.28 6.73
C PRO A 43 8.43 -0.97 5.99
N GLU A 44 8.16 -1.72 4.93
CA GLU A 44 7.05 -1.47 4.03
C GLU A 44 5.72 -1.99 4.63
N HIS A 45 5.20 -1.25 5.60
CA HIS A 45 3.97 -1.60 6.32
C HIS A 45 2.71 -1.53 5.45
N HIS A 46 2.71 -0.85 4.30
CA HIS A 46 1.59 -0.92 3.37
C HIS A 46 1.56 -2.28 2.66
N THR A 47 2.70 -2.93 2.42
CA THR A 47 2.73 -4.24 1.77
C THR A 47 2.71 -5.39 2.78
N ASP A 48 3.59 -5.35 3.78
CA ASP A 48 3.71 -6.39 4.81
C ASP A 48 3.67 -5.80 6.23
N LEU A 49 2.45 -5.62 6.73
CA LEU A 49 2.20 -5.11 8.08
C LEU A 49 2.82 -6.01 9.17
N GLU A 50 2.77 -7.33 8.98
CA GLU A 50 3.28 -8.29 9.95
C GLU A 50 4.80 -8.22 10.05
N PHE A 51 5.49 -8.04 8.91
CA PHE A 51 6.93 -7.81 8.89
C PHE A 51 7.29 -6.53 9.63
N SER A 52 6.62 -5.41 9.32
CA SER A 52 6.88 -4.13 9.98
C SER A 52 6.67 -4.21 11.50
N ASN A 53 5.58 -4.84 11.95
CA ASN A 53 5.31 -5.04 13.37
C ASN A 53 6.35 -5.95 14.04
N THR A 54 6.86 -6.96 13.33
CA THR A 54 7.90 -7.86 13.83
C THR A 54 9.23 -7.13 13.97
N LEU A 55 9.60 -6.32 12.98
CA LEU A 55 10.81 -5.50 13.03
C LEU A 55 10.74 -4.46 14.15
N CYS A 56 9.60 -3.77 14.34
CA CYS A 56 9.39 -2.85 15.45
C CYS A 56 9.55 -3.52 16.82
N ARG A 57 9.01 -4.73 17.02
CA ARG A 57 9.16 -5.49 18.27
C ARG A 57 10.60 -5.95 18.52
N ALA A 58 11.38 -6.13 17.47
CA ALA A 58 12.76 -6.58 17.53
C ALA A 58 13.76 -5.44 17.73
N LYS A 59 13.36 -4.17 17.52
CA LYS A 59 14.28 -3.01 17.48
C LYS A 59 15.15 -2.85 18.74
N GLU A 60 14.64 -3.23 19.91
CA GLU A 60 15.36 -3.19 21.19
C GLU A 60 16.12 -4.49 21.50
N LYS A 61 15.86 -5.57 20.75
CA LYS A 61 16.44 -6.90 20.98
C LYS A 61 17.61 -7.18 20.07
N ILE A 62 17.61 -6.64 18.85
CA ILE A 62 18.65 -6.88 17.85
C ILE A 62 19.07 -5.55 17.23
N LYS A 63 20.33 -5.45 16.80
CA LYS A 63 20.80 -4.26 16.09
C LYS A 63 20.27 -4.25 14.66
N ILE A 64 19.82 -3.11 14.17
CA ILE A 64 19.29 -2.98 12.81
C ILE A 64 20.09 -1.90 12.09
N PHE A 65 20.75 -2.28 11.00
CA PHE A 65 21.63 -1.42 10.22
C PHE A 65 21.14 -1.32 8.77
N PRO A 66 20.41 -0.25 8.42
CA PRO A 66 20.12 0.04 7.03
C PRO A 66 21.30 0.78 6.39
N LEU A 67 22.06 0.09 5.54
CA LEU A 67 23.17 0.67 4.80
C LEU A 67 22.73 1.07 3.41
N SER A 68 22.76 2.36 3.11
CA SER A 68 22.71 2.83 1.73
C SER A 68 24.09 2.69 1.09
N LEU A 69 24.09 2.18 -0.14
CA LEU A 69 25.28 1.87 -0.93
C LEU A 69 25.16 2.49 -2.32
N SER A 70 26.31 2.80 -2.92
CA SER A 70 26.43 3.05 -4.35
C SER A 70 27.46 2.15 -5.00
N TRP A 71 27.34 2.01 -6.31
CA TRP A 71 28.18 1.15 -7.13
C TRP A 71 29.03 2.01 -8.06
N ASN A 72 30.29 1.65 -8.17
CA ASN A 72 31.16 2.13 -9.23
C ASN A 72 30.80 1.45 -10.56
N ARG A 73 31.31 1.97 -11.68
CA ARG A 73 31.06 1.40 -13.02
C ARG A 73 31.61 -0.02 -13.18
N ASP A 74 32.58 -0.42 -12.37
CA ASP A 74 33.17 -1.76 -12.34
C ASP A 74 32.43 -2.72 -11.40
N PHE A 75 31.26 -2.32 -10.89
CA PHE A 75 30.47 -3.06 -9.90
C PHE A 75 31.15 -3.25 -8.54
N SER A 76 32.22 -2.52 -8.24
CA SER A 76 32.72 -2.40 -6.86
C SER A 76 31.83 -1.47 -6.04
N ILE A 77 31.71 -1.75 -4.74
CA ILE A 77 30.99 -0.86 -3.81
C ILE A 77 31.83 0.39 -3.61
N ASN A 78 31.22 1.55 -3.79
CA ASN A 78 31.85 2.81 -3.44
C ASN A 78 31.75 3.05 -1.93
N LEU A 79 32.78 2.59 -1.20
CA LEU A 79 32.84 2.67 0.26
C LEU A 79 32.75 4.11 0.81
N SER A 80 33.17 5.12 0.02
CA SER A 80 33.10 6.53 0.43
C SER A 80 31.68 7.10 0.47
N GLN A 81 30.72 6.43 -0.14
CA GLN A 81 29.31 6.84 -0.18
C GLN A 81 28.41 5.94 0.67
N VAL A 82 28.98 4.99 1.40
CA VAL A 82 28.22 4.12 2.30
C VAL A 82 27.79 4.90 3.53
N ARG A 83 26.49 4.85 3.83
CA ARG A 83 25.89 5.59 4.95
C ARG A 83 24.87 4.71 5.65
N ILE A 84 24.88 4.75 6.98
CA ILE A 84 23.79 4.19 7.79
C ILE A 84 22.63 5.19 7.69
N LEU A 85 21.42 4.69 7.41
CA LEU A 85 20.22 5.50 7.37
C LEU A 85 19.51 5.49 8.73
N ASP A 86 18.78 6.56 9.00
CA ASP A 86 17.89 6.60 10.16
C ASP A 86 16.61 5.79 9.89
N ILE A 87 16.06 5.25 10.97
CA ILE A 87 14.76 4.56 10.97
C ILE A 87 13.80 5.38 11.82
N PRO A 88 12.77 6.00 11.24
CA PRO A 88 11.83 6.83 11.99
C PRO A 88 10.80 5.97 12.72
N TRP A 89 11.22 5.33 13.81
CA TRP A 89 10.41 4.38 14.57
C TRP A 89 9.08 4.97 15.05
N SER A 90 9.06 6.24 15.46
CA SER A 90 7.84 6.92 15.93
C SER A 90 6.75 6.96 14.86
N ILE A 91 7.12 7.27 13.61
CA ILE A 91 6.20 7.28 12.47
C ILE A 91 5.73 5.86 12.16
N ILE A 92 6.67 4.91 12.09
CA ILE A 92 6.34 3.51 11.79
C ILE A 92 5.34 2.96 12.82
N GLU A 93 5.56 3.21 14.12
CA GLU A 93 4.68 2.73 15.19
C GLU A 93 3.27 3.35 15.14
N LYS A 94 3.17 4.59 14.66
CA LYS A 94 1.91 5.33 14.47
C LYS A 94 1.12 4.82 13.25
N GLU A 95 1.80 4.62 12.13
CA GLU A 95 1.22 4.33 10.82
C GLU A 95 1.04 2.82 10.54
N ALA A 96 1.93 1.96 11.03
CA ALA A 96 1.90 0.50 10.84
C ALA A 96 0.81 -0.17 11.69
N LYS A 97 -0.45 0.12 11.39
CA LYS A 97 -1.65 -0.46 11.99
C LYS A 97 -2.58 -0.97 10.89
N ASP A 98 -3.43 -1.95 11.21
CA ASP A 98 -4.37 -2.53 10.24
C ASP A 98 -5.61 -1.64 10.01
N ARG A 99 -5.37 -0.40 9.55
CA ARG A 99 -6.34 0.65 9.25
C ARG A 99 -5.78 1.58 8.17
N GLY A 100 -6.63 2.39 7.55
CA GLY A 100 -6.24 3.39 6.55
C GLY A 100 -7.10 3.29 5.30
N SER A 101 -6.54 3.71 4.17
CA SER A 101 -7.18 3.70 2.86
C SER A 101 -6.66 2.55 1.99
N TYR A 102 -7.33 2.26 0.88
CA TYR A 102 -6.88 1.33 -0.14
C TYR A 102 -7.40 1.75 -1.50
N LEU A 103 -6.63 1.42 -2.53
CA LEU A 103 -7.08 1.44 -3.91
C LEU A 103 -7.33 -0.01 -4.33
N LEU A 104 -8.48 -0.27 -4.92
CA LEU A 104 -8.82 -1.54 -5.53
C LEU A 104 -8.89 -1.34 -7.04
N LEU A 105 -8.02 -2.02 -7.77
CA LEU A 105 -7.99 -2.02 -9.23
C LEU A 105 -8.75 -3.24 -9.73
N LEU A 106 -9.73 -3.01 -10.59
CA LEU A 106 -10.50 -4.03 -11.29
C LEU A 106 -10.35 -3.82 -12.79
N ARG A 107 -10.43 -4.90 -13.57
CA ARG A 107 -10.45 -4.85 -15.04
C ARG A 107 -11.81 -5.34 -15.53
N LEU A 108 -12.47 -4.53 -16.34
CA LEU A 108 -13.69 -4.91 -17.03
C LEU A 108 -13.37 -5.06 -18.53
N PRO A 109 -13.34 -6.29 -19.08
CA PRO A 109 -12.92 -6.51 -20.46
C PRO A 109 -13.91 -5.96 -21.49
N GLU A 110 -15.20 -6.00 -21.17
CA GLU A 110 -16.29 -5.61 -22.06
C GLU A 110 -17.24 -4.64 -21.36
N GLU A 111 -17.73 -3.64 -22.11
CA GLU A 111 -18.72 -2.71 -21.57
C GLU A 111 -20.02 -3.44 -21.23
N THR A 112 -20.65 -3.06 -20.11
CA THR A 112 -21.87 -3.72 -19.65
C THR A 112 -22.68 -2.81 -18.74
N THR A 113 -23.95 -3.16 -18.55
CA THR A 113 -24.83 -2.48 -17.59
C THR A 113 -25.20 -3.46 -16.50
N ALA A 114 -24.94 -3.09 -15.24
CA ALA A 114 -25.20 -3.94 -14.08
C ALA A 114 -26.02 -3.20 -13.02
N ASP A 115 -26.74 -3.98 -12.21
CA ASP A 115 -27.44 -3.46 -11.03
C ASP A 115 -26.45 -3.33 -9.87
N VAL A 116 -26.33 -2.11 -9.32
CA VAL A 116 -25.39 -1.73 -8.27
C VAL A 116 -26.15 -1.37 -6.98
N GLY A 117 -27.15 -2.18 -6.62
CA GLY A 117 -27.90 -2.04 -5.38
C GLY A 117 -28.67 -0.72 -5.33
N SER A 118 -28.41 0.12 -4.32
CA SER A 118 -29.11 1.41 -4.19
C SER A 118 -28.85 2.41 -5.32
N LEU A 119 -27.80 2.22 -6.13
CA LEU A 119 -27.55 3.05 -7.31
C LEU A 119 -28.40 2.63 -8.52
N GLY A 120 -29.06 1.47 -8.47
CA GLY A 120 -29.80 0.91 -9.59
C GLY A 120 -28.88 0.50 -10.74
N LYS A 121 -29.37 0.62 -11.98
CA LYS A 121 -28.61 0.24 -13.18
C LYS A 121 -27.54 1.27 -13.52
N VAL A 122 -26.30 0.83 -13.57
CA VAL A 122 -25.14 1.64 -13.94
C VAL A 122 -24.48 1.03 -15.17
N HIS A 123 -24.15 1.88 -16.14
CA HIS A 123 -23.39 1.50 -17.32
C HIS A 123 -21.89 1.64 -17.03
N PHE A 124 -21.13 0.58 -17.31
CA PHE A 124 -19.69 0.51 -17.16
C PHE A 124 -19.05 0.32 -18.53
N ARG A 125 -18.14 1.22 -18.90
CA ARG A 125 -17.29 1.09 -20.09
C ARG A 125 -16.22 0.01 -19.86
N SER A 126 -15.76 -0.65 -20.91
CA SER A 126 -14.57 -1.50 -20.81
C SER A 126 -13.33 -0.67 -20.41
N GLY A 127 -12.43 -1.28 -19.64
CA GLY A 127 -11.23 -0.62 -19.13
C GLY A 127 -10.87 -1.06 -17.71
N TYR A 128 -10.07 -0.24 -17.05
CA TYR A 128 -9.66 -0.42 -15.66
C TYR A 128 -10.43 0.53 -14.76
N TYR A 129 -10.76 0.05 -13.57
CA TYR A 129 -11.48 0.79 -12.55
C TYR A 129 -10.64 0.88 -11.28
N ILE A 130 -10.48 2.09 -10.77
CA ILE A 130 -9.80 2.42 -9.51
C ILE A 130 -10.89 2.80 -8.51
N TYR A 131 -11.13 1.92 -7.55
CA TYR A 131 -12.02 2.18 -6.42
C TYR A 131 -11.21 2.59 -5.19
N ILE A 132 -11.57 3.71 -4.58
CA ILE A 132 -10.95 4.20 -3.34
C ILE A 132 -11.89 3.88 -2.19
N GLY A 133 -11.34 3.30 -1.13
CA GLY A 133 -12.10 3.12 0.12
C GLY A 133 -11.20 3.17 1.33
N SER A 134 -11.81 3.18 2.52
CA SER A 134 -11.07 3.12 3.79
C SER A 134 -11.55 2.02 4.72
N ALA A 135 -10.80 1.79 5.78
CA ALA A 135 -11.16 0.96 6.92
C ALA A 135 -10.56 1.53 8.20
N LYS A 136 -11.41 1.91 9.16
CA LYS A 136 -10.95 2.39 10.49
C LYS A 136 -10.21 1.32 11.29
N LYS A 137 -10.54 0.04 11.05
CA LYS A 137 -9.90 -1.16 11.61
C LYS A 137 -10.06 -2.32 10.61
N ASN A 138 -9.22 -3.34 10.73
CA ASN A 138 -9.27 -4.56 9.93
C ASN A 138 -9.15 -4.30 8.41
N LEU A 139 -8.27 -3.37 7.99
CA LEU A 139 -8.07 -3.04 6.57
C LEU A 139 -7.78 -4.29 5.74
N SER A 140 -6.91 -5.17 6.24
CA SER A 140 -6.57 -6.43 5.59
C SER A 140 -7.81 -7.30 5.34
N LYS A 141 -8.71 -7.42 6.32
CA LYS A 141 -9.97 -8.18 6.13
C LYS A 141 -10.91 -7.52 5.12
N ARG A 142 -10.95 -6.18 5.06
CA ARG A 142 -11.76 -5.45 4.07
C ARG A 142 -11.27 -5.69 2.64
N ILE A 143 -9.95 -5.67 2.44
CA ILE A 143 -9.32 -6.02 1.16
C ILE A 143 -9.58 -7.49 0.80
N GLU A 144 -9.42 -8.41 1.74
CA GLU A 144 -9.69 -9.84 1.51
C GLU A 144 -11.15 -10.11 1.17
N ARG A 145 -12.09 -9.34 1.74
CA ARG A 145 -13.48 -9.38 1.33
C ARG A 145 -13.64 -9.02 -0.14
N HIS A 146 -13.00 -7.95 -0.63
CA HIS A 146 -13.11 -7.50 -2.02
C HIS A 146 -12.54 -8.50 -3.03
N LYS A 147 -11.49 -9.24 -2.65
CA LYS A 147 -10.92 -10.30 -3.50
C LYS A 147 -11.89 -11.45 -3.77
N ARG A 148 -12.71 -11.81 -2.79
CA ARG A 148 -13.66 -12.93 -2.89
C ARG A 148 -14.72 -12.65 -3.96
N LEU A 149 -15.16 -13.68 -4.67
CA LEU A 149 -16.34 -13.59 -5.55
C LEU A 149 -17.61 -13.88 -4.77
N ARG A 150 -17.69 -15.07 -4.17
CA ARG A 150 -18.87 -15.52 -3.41
C ARG A 150 -18.95 -14.80 -2.06
N LYS A 151 -19.90 -13.89 -1.92
CA LYS A 151 -20.22 -13.19 -0.67
C LYS A 151 -21.63 -12.61 -0.74
N LYS A 152 -22.20 -12.24 0.42
CA LYS A 152 -23.38 -11.36 0.44
C LYS A 152 -22.97 -9.97 -0.02
N LEU A 153 -23.58 -9.47 -1.10
CA LEU A 153 -23.35 -8.12 -1.62
C LEU A 153 -23.87 -7.08 -0.61
N PHE A 154 -23.06 -6.07 -0.33
CA PHE A 154 -23.41 -5.02 0.61
C PHE A 154 -22.93 -3.64 0.16
N TRP A 155 -21.74 -3.55 -0.42
CA TRP A 155 -21.21 -2.31 -0.99
C TRP A 155 -21.34 -2.29 -2.50
N HIS A 156 -21.46 -1.11 -3.10
CA HIS A 156 -21.51 -0.95 -4.56
C HIS A 156 -20.35 -1.66 -5.28
N ILE A 157 -19.15 -1.62 -4.70
CA ILE A 157 -17.97 -2.31 -5.25
C ILE A 157 -18.12 -3.84 -5.28
N ASP A 158 -18.94 -4.43 -4.40
CA ASP A 158 -19.19 -5.87 -4.42
C ASP A 158 -19.93 -6.27 -5.72
N HIS A 159 -20.84 -5.42 -6.22
CA HIS A 159 -21.57 -5.65 -7.48
C HIS A 159 -20.65 -5.53 -8.69
N LEU A 160 -19.80 -4.49 -8.75
CA LEU A 160 -18.82 -4.35 -9.82
C LEU A 160 -17.84 -5.53 -9.82
N ARG A 161 -17.47 -6.04 -8.64
CA ARG A 161 -16.58 -7.19 -8.52
C ARG A 161 -17.16 -8.49 -9.11
N GLU A 162 -18.48 -8.64 -9.24
CA GLU A 162 -19.10 -9.81 -9.87
C GLU A 162 -18.89 -9.85 -11.40
N ILE A 163 -18.78 -8.68 -12.02
CA ILE A 163 -18.66 -8.54 -13.48
C ILE A 163 -17.25 -8.16 -13.95
N ALA A 164 -16.39 -7.69 -13.05
CA ALA A 164 -15.03 -7.27 -13.35
C ALA A 164 -14.00 -8.18 -12.67
N ASP A 165 -12.88 -8.41 -13.35
CA ASP A 165 -11.75 -9.18 -12.84
C ASP A 165 -10.99 -8.41 -11.76
N PHE A 166 -10.59 -9.12 -10.71
CA PHE A 166 -9.69 -8.55 -9.71
C PHE A 166 -8.30 -8.38 -10.31
N HIS A 167 -7.77 -7.16 -10.29
CA HIS A 167 -6.43 -6.88 -10.79
C HIS A 167 -5.43 -6.77 -9.62
N VAL A 168 -5.58 -5.77 -8.74
CA VAL A 168 -4.73 -5.62 -7.55
C VAL A 168 -5.43 -4.83 -6.45
N ALA A 169 -4.98 -4.99 -5.22
CA ALA A 169 -5.34 -4.12 -4.11
C ALA A 169 -4.08 -3.46 -3.52
N LEU A 170 -4.11 -2.14 -3.43
CA LEU A 170 -3.00 -1.31 -2.98
C LEU A 170 -3.40 -0.63 -1.67
N PRO A 171 -3.13 -1.26 -0.51
CA PRO A 171 -3.33 -0.63 0.79
C PRO A 171 -2.46 0.62 0.96
N ILE A 172 -3.00 1.58 1.70
CA ILE A 172 -2.32 2.76 2.24
C ILE A 172 -2.65 2.78 3.73
N ARG A 173 -1.91 1.97 4.49
CA ARG A 173 -1.99 1.94 5.96
C ARG A 173 -1.60 3.27 6.59
N THR A 174 -2.54 3.85 7.30
CA THR A 174 -2.36 5.12 8.00
C THR A 174 -3.45 5.29 9.06
N GLN A 175 -3.19 6.15 10.03
CA GLN A 175 -4.22 6.72 10.91
C GLN A 175 -5.07 7.81 10.25
N ASP A 176 -4.55 8.49 9.23
CA ASP A 176 -5.18 9.68 8.68
C ASP A 176 -6.34 9.30 7.75
N ALA A 177 -7.38 10.13 7.74
CA ALA A 177 -8.57 9.89 6.92
C ALA A 177 -8.35 10.39 5.48
N LEU A 178 -7.60 9.62 4.68
CA LEU A 178 -7.14 10.04 3.34
C LEU A 178 -8.08 9.66 2.18
N GLU A 179 -9.20 8.97 2.44
CA GLU A 179 -10.08 8.44 1.39
C GLU A 179 -10.50 9.50 0.36
N CYS A 180 -11.09 10.61 0.81
CA CYS A 180 -11.57 11.67 -0.06
C CYS A 180 -10.41 12.40 -0.77
N GLU A 181 -9.28 12.56 -0.09
CA GLU A 181 -8.11 13.23 -0.66
C GLU A 181 -7.51 12.40 -1.81
N ILE A 182 -7.37 11.09 -1.60
CA ILE A 182 -6.93 10.15 -2.63
C ILE A 182 -7.93 10.12 -3.79
N ALA A 183 -9.24 10.11 -3.51
CA ALA A 183 -10.26 10.16 -4.56
C ALA A 183 -10.11 11.42 -5.43
N ALA A 184 -9.90 12.58 -4.81
CA ALA A 184 -9.66 13.84 -5.54
C ALA A 184 -8.36 13.82 -6.36
N ALA A 185 -7.30 13.19 -5.86
CA ALA A 185 -6.05 13.03 -6.60
C ALA A 185 -6.22 12.09 -7.81
N ILE A 186 -6.90 10.94 -7.63
CA ILE A 186 -7.17 9.98 -8.69
C ILE A 186 -8.09 10.58 -9.77
N LYS A 187 -9.10 11.39 -9.39
CA LYS A 187 -9.97 12.10 -10.34
C LYS A 187 -9.20 12.90 -11.39
N LYS A 188 -8.04 13.46 -11.03
CA LYS A 188 -7.21 14.28 -11.95
C LYS A 188 -6.49 13.46 -13.02
N VAL A 189 -6.29 12.17 -12.79
CA VAL A 189 -5.59 11.26 -13.72
C VAL A 189 -6.52 10.23 -14.35
N ALA A 190 -7.77 10.16 -13.90
CA ALA A 190 -8.79 9.31 -14.46
C ALA A 190 -9.42 9.93 -15.70
N GLU A 191 -9.94 9.06 -16.57
CA GLU A 191 -10.61 9.47 -17.81
C GLU A 191 -12.13 9.60 -17.63
N TRP A 192 -12.71 8.85 -16.69
CA TRP A 192 -14.12 8.97 -16.31
C TRP A 192 -14.35 8.62 -14.83
N GLU A 193 -15.54 8.94 -14.33
CA GLU A 193 -16.00 8.60 -12.98
C GLU A 193 -17.42 8.01 -13.02
N ILE A 194 -17.78 7.22 -12.01
CA ILE A 194 -19.14 6.70 -11.83
C ILE A 194 -19.83 7.47 -10.70
N THR A 195 -20.70 8.40 -11.06
CA THR A 195 -21.35 9.31 -10.12
C THR A 195 -22.06 8.59 -8.96
N ARG A 196 -21.87 9.11 -7.74
CA ARG A 196 -22.35 8.59 -6.44
C ARG A 196 -21.81 7.22 -6.04
N PHE A 197 -20.81 6.68 -6.74
CA PHE A 197 -20.28 5.36 -6.43
C PHE A 197 -19.39 5.38 -5.19
N GLY A 198 -19.95 4.87 -4.09
CA GLY A 198 -19.20 4.65 -2.85
C GLY A 198 -18.93 5.92 -2.05
N SER A 199 -19.64 7.01 -2.36
CA SER A 199 -19.52 8.31 -1.70
C SER A 199 -20.76 8.69 -0.88
N SER A 200 -21.52 7.71 -0.37
CA SER A 200 -22.78 7.95 0.33
C SER A 200 -22.64 8.68 1.67
N ASP A 201 -21.46 8.65 2.28
CA ASP A 201 -21.14 9.24 3.58
C ASP A 201 -20.21 10.46 3.47
N CYS A 202 -19.98 10.98 2.27
CA CYS A 202 -19.16 12.17 2.02
C CYS A 202 -19.75 13.05 0.91
N SER A 203 -19.11 14.19 0.65
CA SER A 203 -19.51 15.13 -0.41
C SER A 203 -18.80 14.88 -1.75
N CYS A 204 -18.13 13.73 -1.92
CA CYS A 204 -17.42 13.42 -3.16
C CYS A 204 -18.39 13.01 -4.26
N ASP A 205 -18.12 13.42 -5.50
CA ASP A 205 -18.91 13.03 -6.66
C ASP A 205 -18.88 11.51 -6.89
N SER A 206 -17.72 10.89 -6.63
CA SER A 206 -17.49 9.45 -6.81
C SER A 206 -16.22 9.02 -6.07
N HIS A 207 -16.17 7.76 -5.63
CA HIS A 207 -14.95 7.06 -5.22
C HIS A 207 -14.55 5.95 -6.22
N LEU A 208 -15.20 5.87 -7.38
CA LEU A 208 -14.87 4.96 -8.47
C LEU A 208 -14.56 5.74 -9.75
N PHE A 209 -13.37 5.50 -10.26
CA PHE A 209 -12.82 6.14 -11.44
C PHE A 209 -12.38 5.11 -12.46
N GLY A 210 -12.38 5.46 -13.74
CA GLY A 210 -11.96 4.57 -14.81
C GLY A 210 -10.92 5.15 -15.75
N THR A 211 -10.12 4.26 -16.33
CA THR A 211 -9.07 4.52 -17.32
C THR A 211 -9.11 3.45 -18.40
N LEU A 212 -8.73 3.79 -19.63
CA LEU A 212 -8.65 2.79 -20.71
C LEU A 212 -7.46 1.84 -20.49
N ASN A 213 -6.33 2.41 -20.08
CA ASN A 213 -5.09 1.67 -19.85
C ASN A 213 -4.92 1.27 -18.39
N ASP A 214 -4.07 0.27 -18.15
CA ASP A 214 -3.72 -0.19 -16.82
C ASP A 214 -3.07 0.96 -16.01
N PRO A 215 -3.64 1.39 -14.87
CA PRO A 215 -3.06 2.42 -14.02
C PRO A 215 -1.64 2.07 -13.55
N LEU A 216 -1.30 0.78 -13.42
CA LEU A 216 0.04 0.34 -13.03
C LEU A 216 1.09 0.59 -14.12
N ALA A 217 0.69 0.91 -15.35
CA ALA A 217 1.59 1.35 -16.41
C ALA A 217 1.81 2.88 -16.41
N SER A 218 1.08 3.64 -15.59
CA SER A 218 1.11 5.11 -15.58
C SER A 218 2.08 5.68 -14.54
N PRO A 219 3.11 6.44 -14.95
CA PRO A 219 3.99 7.14 -14.02
C PRO A 219 3.23 8.10 -13.08
N HIS A 220 2.20 8.78 -13.57
CA HIS A 220 1.39 9.69 -12.75
C HIS A 220 0.64 8.96 -11.64
N PHE A 221 0.12 7.76 -11.91
CA PHE A 221 -0.51 6.93 -10.90
C PHE A 221 0.50 6.48 -9.83
N HIS A 222 1.70 6.07 -10.26
CA HIS A 222 2.79 5.72 -9.34
C HIS A 222 3.19 6.89 -8.45
N SER A 223 3.30 8.10 -9.00
CA SER A 223 3.60 9.31 -8.21
C SER A 223 2.53 9.58 -7.15
N ILE A 224 1.24 9.45 -7.48
CA ILE A 224 0.15 9.60 -6.50
C ILE A 224 0.27 8.54 -5.40
N LEU A 225 0.47 7.28 -5.76
CA LEU A 225 0.58 6.18 -4.80
C LEU A 225 1.80 6.36 -3.87
N GLN A 226 2.94 6.76 -4.43
CA GLN A 226 4.17 7.01 -3.68
C GLN A 226 4.01 8.18 -2.73
N PHE A 227 3.36 9.27 -3.16
CA PHE A 227 3.07 10.40 -2.29
C PHE A 227 2.28 9.98 -1.04
N TYR A 228 1.19 9.23 -1.23
CA TYR A 228 0.32 8.81 -0.12
C TYR A 228 0.92 7.74 0.79
N ARG A 229 1.81 6.90 0.26
CA ARG A 229 2.54 5.88 1.04
C ARG A 229 3.77 6.44 1.76
N MET A 230 4.45 7.43 1.19
CA MET A 230 5.78 7.83 1.65
C MET A 230 5.91 9.34 1.82
N GLU A 231 5.81 10.09 0.73
CA GLU A 231 6.30 11.48 0.69
C GLU A 231 5.53 12.41 1.62
N ARG A 232 4.24 12.15 1.85
CA ARG A 232 3.43 12.94 2.80
C ARG A 232 3.99 12.90 4.22
N LEU A 233 4.67 11.82 4.60
CA LEU A 233 5.24 11.61 5.94
C LEU A 233 6.56 12.35 6.12
N LEU A 234 7.20 12.80 5.04
CA LEU A 234 8.43 13.60 5.11
C LEU A 234 8.25 14.93 5.84
N LYS A 235 7.01 15.42 5.95
CA LYS A 235 6.71 16.65 6.71
C LYS A 235 6.79 16.44 8.24
N ASP A 236 6.67 15.19 8.67
CA ASP A 236 6.69 14.80 10.09
C ASP A 236 8.07 14.25 10.53
N LEU A 237 9.05 14.24 9.61
CA LEU A 237 10.44 13.83 9.79
C LEU A 237 11.35 15.04 10.03
#